data_AF-A0A2I1GDU0-F1
#
_entry.id   AF-A0A2I1GDU0-F1
#
_cell.length_a   1.000
_cell.length_b   1.000
_cell.length_c   1.000
_cell.angle_alpha   90.00
_cell.angle_beta   90.00
_cell.angle_gamma   90.00
#
_symmetry.space_group_name_H-M   'P 1'
#
loop_
_entity.id
_entity.type
_entity.pdbx_description
1 polymer ?
#
loop_
_entity_poly.entity_id
_entity_poly.type
_entity_poly.pdbx_seq_one_letter_code
_entity_poly.pdbx_strand_id
1 'polypeptide(L)'
;DIHVVGEIKRTDKNDNVNTDLELAGYVREIFGNQPTRRFVFGFTICGASIRIWLFDRSGGIGSHAFSIHKDPKMFIRVITEFATMGDSQLGYDPSV
;
A
#
# COMPACT_ATOMS: atom_id res chain seq x y z
N ASP A 1 -10.45 -9.35 -7.57
CA ASP A 1 -10.43 -8.04 -6.88
C ASP A 1 -9.03 -7.43 -6.90
N ILE A 2 -8.91 -6.14 -6.55
CA ILE A 2 -7.62 -5.46 -6.31
C ILE A 2 -7.18 -5.73 -4.87
N HIS A 3 -6.06 -6.43 -4.70
CA HIS A 3 -5.57 -6.83 -3.39
C HIS A 3 -4.70 -5.77 -2.70
N VAL A 4 -3.77 -5.18 -3.43
CA VAL A 4 -2.80 -4.16 -2.98
C VAL A 4 -2.64 -3.15 -4.09
N VAL A 5 -2.47 -1.86 -3.75
CA VAL A 5 -2.28 -0.79 -4.73
C VAL A 5 -0.96 -0.04 -4.50
N GLY A 6 -0.30 0.37 -5.58
CA GLY A 6 0.98 1.06 -5.51
C GLY A 6 0.99 2.34 -6.33
N GLU A 7 1.69 3.36 -5.83
CA GLU A 7 2.03 4.58 -6.58
C GLU A 7 3.54 4.66 -6.78
N ILE A 8 4.00 4.90 -8.01
CA ILE A 8 5.42 4.83 -8.37
C ILE A 8 5.84 6.14 -9.04
N LYS A 9 6.81 6.82 -8.43
CA LYS A 9 7.41 8.05 -8.92
C LYS A 9 8.90 7.87 -9.14
N ARG A 10 9.42 8.51 -10.20
CA ARG A 10 10.82 8.35 -10.63
C ARG A 10 11.85 8.89 -9.62
N THR A 11 11.50 9.93 -8.85
CA THR A 11 12.42 10.62 -7.94
C THR A 11 11.89 10.61 -6.52
N ASP A 12 12.83 10.50 -5.58
CA ASP A 12 12.65 10.69 -4.15
C ASP A 12 12.03 12.04 -3.77
N LYS A 13 12.20 13.09 -4.59
CA LYS A 13 11.54 14.40 -4.41
C LYS A 13 10.02 14.33 -4.38
N ASN A 14 9.45 13.26 -4.94
CA ASN A 14 8.03 13.01 -4.92
C ASN A 14 7.55 12.25 -3.68
N ASP A 15 8.42 11.89 -2.73
CA ASP A 15 8.00 11.41 -1.41
C ASP A 15 7.44 12.58 -0.59
N ASN A 16 6.18 12.90 -0.85
CA ASN A 16 5.45 14.00 -0.24
C ASN A 16 3.93 13.72 -0.25
N VAL A 17 3.19 14.60 0.43
CA VAL A 17 1.74 14.47 0.65
C VAL A 17 0.94 14.32 -0.64
N ASN A 18 1.38 14.87 -1.78
CA ASN A 18 0.61 14.72 -3.02
C ASN A 18 0.60 13.27 -3.50
N THR A 19 1.73 12.57 -3.41
CA THR A 19 1.83 11.15 -3.77
C THR A 19 1.01 10.29 -2.80
N ASP A 20 0.99 10.65 -1.52
CA ASP A 20 0.18 9.97 -0.50
C ASP A 20 -1.33 10.15 -0.79
N LEU A 21 -1.74 11.35 -1.22
CA LEU A 21 -3.12 11.65 -1.61
C LEU A 21 -3.55 10.95 -2.91
N GLU A 22 -2.65 10.82 -3.89
CA GLU A 22 -2.90 10.05 -5.11
C GLU A 22 -3.18 8.57 -4.76
N LEU A 23 -2.33 7.97 -3.92
CA LEU A 23 -2.55 6.61 -3.42
C LEU A 23 -3.88 6.48 -2.67
N ALA A 24 -4.20 7.44 -1.79
CA ALA A 24 -5.46 7.47 -1.07
C ALA A 24 -6.68 7.60 -2.01
N GLY A 25 -6.53 8.28 -3.14
CA GLY A 25 -7.54 8.35 -4.20
C GLY A 25 -7.87 6.96 -4.75
N TYR A 26 -6.86 6.17 -5.10
CA TYR A 26 -7.07 4.79 -5.56
C TYR A 26 -7.69 3.90 -4.50
N VAL A 27 -7.26 4.04 -3.24
CA VAL A 27 -7.84 3.30 -2.12
C VAL A 27 -9.32 3.64 -1.92
N ARG A 28 -9.69 4.91 -2.06
CA ARG A 28 -11.10 5.33 -2.01
C ARG A 28 -11.93 4.64 -3.08
N GLU A 29 -11.41 4.51 -4.30
CA GLU A 29 -12.08 3.77 -5.38
C GLU A 29 -12.21 2.28 -5.06
N ILE A 30 -11.18 1.68 -4.44
CA ILE A 30 -11.22 0.27 -3.99
C ILE A 30 -12.34 0.09 -2.95
N PHE A 31 -12.43 0.93 -1.92
CA PHE A 31 -13.50 0.82 -0.93
C PHE A 31 -14.90 0.99 -1.54
N GLY A 32 -15.04 1.81 -2.58
CA GLY A 32 -16.31 1.98 -3.29
C GLY A 32 -16.72 0.75 -4.12
N ASN A 33 -15.75 0.01 -4.67
CA ASN A 33 -16.01 -1.12 -5.57
C ASN A 33 -15.85 -2.50 -4.92
N GLN A 34 -15.22 -2.58 -3.74
CA GLN A 34 -15.02 -3.82 -2.96
C GLN A 34 -15.63 -3.65 -1.56
N PRO A 35 -16.96 -3.77 -1.39
CA PRO A 35 -17.66 -3.43 -0.15
C PRO A 35 -17.23 -4.29 1.06
N THR A 36 -16.69 -5.48 0.81
CA THR A 36 -16.17 -6.42 1.82
C THR A 36 -14.78 -6.05 2.34
N ARG A 37 -14.17 -4.94 1.91
CA ARG A 37 -12.89 -4.45 2.44
C ARG A 37 -13.04 -3.71 3.77
N ARG A 38 -12.36 -4.22 4.80
CA ARG A 38 -12.13 -3.57 6.10
C ARG A 38 -10.94 -2.62 6.07
N PHE A 39 -9.89 -3.00 5.35
CA PHE A 39 -8.70 -2.19 5.11
C PHE A 39 -8.05 -2.56 3.77
N VAL A 40 -7.15 -1.72 3.28
CA VAL A 40 -6.40 -1.92 2.03
C VAL A 40 -4.94 -1.63 2.28
N PHE A 41 -4.06 -2.57 1.92
CA PHE A 41 -2.63 -2.29 1.85
C PHE A 41 -2.29 -1.51 0.58
N GLY A 42 -1.36 -0.57 0.72
CA GLY A 42 -0.74 0.05 -0.43
C GLY A 42 0.73 0.38 -0.19
N PHE A 43 1.39 0.90 -1.21
CA PHE A 43 2.77 1.35 -1.10
C PHE A 43 3.06 2.53 -2.03
N THR A 44 4.00 3.38 -1.64
CA THR A 44 4.60 4.37 -2.53
C THR A 44 6.06 4.01 -2.79
N ILE A 45 6.51 4.09 -4.05
CA ILE A 45 7.92 3.99 -4.41
C ILE A 45 8.33 5.30 -5.08
N CYS A 46 9.17 6.09 -4.41
CA CYS A 46 9.70 7.35 -4.91
C CYS A 46 11.22 7.23 -5.08
N GLY A 47 11.67 7.10 -6.34
CA GLY A 47 13.05 6.73 -6.62
C GLY A 47 13.37 5.34 -6.05
N ALA A 48 14.33 5.27 -5.14
CA ALA A 48 14.70 4.03 -4.45
C ALA A 48 14.06 3.89 -3.05
N SER A 49 13.21 4.84 -2.63
CA SER A 49 12.54 4.85 -1.33
C SER A 49 11.17 4.21 -1.44
N ILE A 50 10.87 3.21 -0.60
CA ILE A 50 9.54 2.61 -0.49
C ILE A 50 8.93 2.92 0.88
N ARG A 51 7.64 3.26 0.91
CA ARG A 51 6.81 3.36 2.13
C ARG A 51 5.60 2.45 2.00
N ILE A 52 5.27 1.75 3.08
CA ILE A 52 4.10 0.86 3.14
C ILE A 52 2.97 1.57 3.87
N TRP A 53 1.76 1.38 3.37
CA TRP A 53 0.56 2.01 3.88
C TRP A 53 -0.49 0.97 4.22
N LEU A 54 -1.19 1.20 5.33
CA LEU A 54 -2.41 0.51 5.67
C LEU A 54 -3.51 1.56 5.75
N PHE A 55 -4.51 1.42 4.89
CA PHE A 55 -5.67 2.31 4.87
C PHE A 55 -6.91 1.61 5.39
N ASP A 56 -7.67 2.29 6.22
CA ASP A 56 -9.05 1.95 6.53
C ASP A 56 -9.99 3.06 6.01
N ARG A 57 -11.26 3.04 6.43
CA ARG A 57 -12.24 4.06 6.01
C ARG A 57 -12.05 5.42 6.70
N SER A 58 -11.20 5.51 7.71
CA SER A 58 -10.90 6.74 8.45
C SER A 58 -9.62 7.42 7.96
N GLY A 59 -8.70 6.68 7.32
CA GLY A 59 -7.49 7.25 6.74
C GLY A 59 -6.42 6.22 6.46
N GLY A 60 -5.16 6.67 6.40
CA GLY A 60 -4.00 5.82 6.16
C GLY A 60 -2.92 6.00 7.21
N ILE A 61 -2.32 4.88 7.64
CA ILE A 61 -1.11 4.87 8.47
C ILE A 61 0.06 4.40 7.59
N GLY A 62 1.09 5.24 7.48
CA GLY A 62 2.30 4.96 6.72
C GLY A 62 3.43 4.47 7.61
N SER A 63 4.24 3.54 7.11
CA SER A 63 5.50 3.13 7.73
C SER A 63 6.57 4.23 7.63
N HIS A 64 7.68 4.07 8.33
CA HIS A 64 8.91 4.72 7.89
C HIS A 64 9.30 4.24 6.50
N ALA A 65 9.77 5.16 5.66
CA ALA A 65 10.27 4.80 4.34
C ALA A 65 11.67 4.18 4.45
N PHE A 66 11.99 3.23 3.57
CA PHE A 66 13.30 2.61 3.52
C PHE A 66 13.79 2.47 2.08
N SER A 67 15.11 2.37 1.89
CA SER A 67 15.67 2.24 0.55
C SER A 67 15.71 0.77 0.10
N ILE A 68 15.13 0.47 -1.05
CA ILE A 68 15.11 -0.88 -1.64
C ILE A 68 16.51 -1.38 -2.02
N HIS A 69 17.48 -0.49 -2.25
CA HIS A 69 18.85 -0.85 -2.54
C HIS A 69 19.69 -1.08 -1.28
N LYS A 70 19.34 -0.40 -0.17
CA LYS A 70 20.04 -0.59 1.12
C LYS A 70 19.50 -1.80 1.88
N ASP A 71 18.21 -2.07 1.78
CA ASP A 71 17.56 -3.25 2.36
C ASP A 71 16.69 -4.01 1.35
N PRO A 72 17.32 -4.67 0.37
CA PRO A 72 16.60 -5.45 -0.65
C PRO A 72 15.87 -6.66 -0.05
N LYS A 73 16.34 -7.19 1.09
CA LYS A 73 15.69 -8.32 1.75
C LYS A 73 14.34 -7.92 2.31
N MET A 74 14.25 -6.76 2.96
CA MET A 74 12.97 -6.23 3.44
C MET A 74 12.02 -5.92 2.28
N PHE A 75 12.53 -5.36 1.19
CA PHE A 75 11.71 -5.13 -0.01
C PHE A 75 11.12 -6.43 -0.58
N ILE A 76 11.96 -7.46 -0.79
CA ILE A 76 11.50 -8.77 -1.27
C ILE A 76 10.48 -9.36 -0.30
N ARG A 77 10.72 -9.27 1.01
CA ARG A 77 9.78 -9.76 2.02
C ARG A 77 8.43 -9.08 1.89
N VAL A 78 8.38 -7.74 1.84
CA VAL A 78 7.11 -7.00 1.69
C VAL A 78 6.33 -7.44 0.46
N ILE A 79 6.99 -7.53 -0.70
CA ILE A 79 6.33 -7.92 -1.95
C ILE A 79 5.87 -9.38 -1.89
N THR A 80 6.66 -10.26 -1.29
CA THR A 80 6.28 -11.67 -1.07
C THR A 80 5.05 -11.76 -0.18
N GLU A 81 5.04 -11.05 0.95
CA GLU A 81 3.89 -11.02 1.86
C GLU A 81 2.63 -10.52 1.15
N PHE A 82 2.70 -9.43 0.38
CA PHE A 82 1.57 -8.96 -0.43
C PHE A 82 1.07 -9.98 -1.44
N ALA A 83 1.97 -10.80 -2.02
CA ALA A 83 1.60 -11.82 -2.99
C ALA A 83 1.04 -13.10 -2.34
N THR A 84 1.34 -13.36 -1.06
CA THR A 84 0.99 -14.62 -0.38
C THR A 84 -0.04 -14.49 0.73
N MET A 85 -0.36 -13.27 1.17
CA MET A 85 -1.39 -13.02 2.18
C MET A 85 -2.75 -13.58 1.74
N GLY A 86 -3.44 -14.25 2.66
CA GLY A 86 -4.82 -14.68 2.45
C GLY A 86 -5.82 -13.52 2.55
N ASP A 87 -7.07 -13.77 2.18
CA ASP A 87 -8.12 -12.74 2.07
C ASP A 87 -8.32 -11.91 3.34
N SER A 88 -8.34 -12.57 4.50
CA SER A 88 -8.52 -11.90 5.79
C SER A 88 -7.33 -11.01 6.17
N GLN A 89 -6.11 -11.44 5.80
CA GLN A 89 -4.88 -10.66 6.00
C GLN A 89 -4.80 -9.50 5.02
N LEU A 90 -5.33 -9.67 3.81
CA LEU A 90 -5.46 -8.60 2.82
C LEU A 90 -6.53 -7.57 3.19
N GLY A 91 -7.41 -7.90 4.15
CA GLY A 91 -8.42 -6.98 4.67
C GLY A 91 -9.84 -7.25 4.20
N TYR A 92 -10.11 -8.40 3.56
CA TYR A 92 -11.49 -8.85 3.35
C TYR A 92 -12.12 -9.25 4.68
N ASP A 93 -13.43 -9.07 4.78
CA ASP A 93 -14.25 -9.54 5.88
C ASP A 93 -14.42 -11.07 5.78
N PRO A 94 -13.94 -11.86 6.75
CA PRO A 94 -14.05 -13.32 6.72
C PRO A 94 -15.45 -13.83 7.08
N SER A 95 -16.39 -12.96 7.47
CA SER A 95 -17.74 -13.34 7.89
C SER A 95 -18.78 -13.34 6.76
N VAL A 96 -18.38 -12.94 5.55
CA VAL A 96 -19.22 -12.89 4.35
C VAL A 96 -18.95 -14.08 3.44
#